data_AF-A0A8T4IWY3-F1
#
_entry.id   AF-A0A8T4IWY3-F1
#
_cell.length_a   1.000
_cell.length_b   1.000
_cell.length_c   1.000
_cell.angle_alpha   90.00
_cell.angle_beta   90.00
_cell.angle_gamma   90.00
#
_symmetry.space_group_name_H-M   'P 1'
#
loop_
_entity.id
_entity.type
_entity.pdbx_description
1 polymer ?
#
loop_
_entity_poly.entity_id
_entity_poly.type
_entity_poly.pdbx_seq_one_letter_code
_entity_poly.pdbx_strand_id
1 'polypeptide(L)'
;MNRTDRLYALVEELRAVAPRPRSARRLADHFEVSVRTIERDIAALQQSGVPIWAEPGRTGGYCLDRSRTLPPVNLTPDEAVAMALALRRMEGTPFRATAGSALRKLVAAMGRDDADAAHERAGRIHLLGPLDPSDPPGPPRRSGPSHSPGPSHPSGPPGP
;
A
#
# COMPACT_ATOMS: atom_id res chain seq x y z
N MET A 1 -2.37 33.38 13.68
CA MET A 1 -2.60 32.04 13.10
C MET A 1 -3.02 31.06 14.19
N ASN A 2 -4.10 30.28 13.98
CA ASN A 2 -4.46 29.18 14.88
C ASN A 2 -3.35 28.10 14.87
N ARG A 3 -3.13 27.42 16.00
CA ARG A 3 -2.12 26.37 16.12
C ARG A 3 -2.38 25.22 15.15
N THR A 4 -3.61 24.77 15.00
CA THR A 4 -3.97 23.66 14.10
C THR A 4 -3.62 24.00 12.65
N ASP A 5 -4.00 25.19 12.19
CA ASP A 5 -3.65 25.67 10.85
C ASP A 5 -2.14 25.74 10.66
N ARG A 6 -1.40 26.17 11.69
CA ARG A 6 0.07 26.24 11.65
C ARG A 6 0.71 24.87 11.54
N LEU A 7 0.23 23.89 12.30
CA LEU A 7 0.73 22.52 12.23
C LEU A 7 0.54 21.93 10.83
N TYR A 8 -0.64 22.14 10.23
CA TYR A 8 -0.91 21.70 8.86
C TYR A 8 0.00 22.41 7.86
N ALA A 9 0.07 23.74 7.91
CA ALA A 9 0.90 24.52 7.00
C ALA A 9 2.39 24.19 7.12
N LEU A 10 2.87 23.88 8.33
CA LEU A 10 4.26 23.49 8.57
C LEU A 10 4.59 22.15 7.89
N VAL A 11 3.69 21.17 7.97
CA VAL A 11 3.85 19.89 7.26
C VAL A 11 3.89 20.09 5.74
N GLU A 12 3.00 20.93 5.20
CA GLU A 12 2.96 21.20 3.76
C GLU A 12 4.19 21.96 3.27
N GLU A 13 4.69 22.94 4.02
CA GLU A 13 5.96 23.64 3.71
C GLU A 13 7.12 22.65 3.68
N LEU A 14 7.25 21.79 4.69
CA LEU A 14 8.31 20.77 4.73
C LEU A 14 8.18 19.73 3.60
N ARG A 15 6.95 19.35 3.23
CA ARG A 15 6.66 18.43 2.11
C ARG A 15 7.06 19.04 0.77
N ALA A 16 6.75 20.30 0.54
CA ALA A 16 7.01 21.01 -0.71
C ALA A 16 8.52 21.15 -0.99
N VAL A 17 9.31 21.39 0.06
CA VAL A 17 10.75 21.64 -0.07
C VAL A 17 11.62 20.38 0.10
N ALA A 18 11.03 19.28 0.57
CA ALA A 18 11.73 18.01 0.74
C ALA A 18 12.45 17.57 -0.57
N PRO A 19 13.64 16.95 -0.47
CA PRO A 19 14.35 16.54 0.74
C PRO A 19 15.22 17.66 1.36
N ARG A 20 15.08 18.92 0.94
CA ARG A 20 15.91 20.01 1.46
C ARG A 20 15.44 20.43 2.87
N PRO A 21 16.33 20.55 3.86
CA PRO A 21 15.97 20.99 5.19
C PRO A 21 15.60 22.48 5.24
N ARG A 22 14.76 22.84 6.21
CA ARG A 22 14.41 24.22 6.57
C ARG A 22 14.79 24.50 8.01
N SER A 23 15.61 25.52 8.23
CA SER A 23 16.02 25.91 9.58
C SER A 23 14.82 26.41 10.40
N ALA A 24 14.88 26.18 11.71
CA ALA A 24 13.85 26.66 12.65
C ALA A 24 13.63 28.18 12.54
N ARG A 25 14.71 28.94 12.34
CA ARG A 25 14.67 30.39 12.13
C ARG A 25 13.89 30.76 10.86
N ARG A 26 14.17 30.11 9.73
CA ARG A 26 13.45 30.39 8.47
C ARG A 26 11.97 30.07 8.57
N LEU A 27 11.62 28.97 9.24
CA LEU A 27 10.22 28.62 9.48
C LEU A 27 9.56 29.63 10.43
N ALA A 28 10.26 30.09 11.46
CA ALA A 28 9.80 31.10 12.38
C ALA A 28 9.52 32.43 11.67
N ASP A 29 10.43 32.88 10.81
CA ASP A 29 10.25 34.08 9.99
C ASP A 29 9.08 33.93 9.01
N HIS A 30 8.93 32.76 8.37
CA HIS A 30 7.87 32.50 7.40
C HIS A 30 6.47 32.45 8.04
N PHE A 31 6.34 31.82 9.21
CA PHE A 31 5.07 31.70 9.93
C PHE A 31 4.82 32.84 10.93
N GLU A 32 5.71 33.83 11.00
CA GLU A 32 5.66 34.98 11.91
C GLU A 32 5.50 34.57 13.38
N VAL A 33 6.27 33.57 13.81
CA VAL A 33 6.27 33.06 15.19
C VAL A 33 7.69 32.96 15.74
N SER A 34 7.82 32.71 17.05
CA SER A 34 9.14 32.46 17.64
C SER A 34 9.74 31.13 17.20
N VAL A 35 11.07 31.03 17.18
CA VAL A 35 11.81 29.77 16.98
C VAL A 35 11.34 28.69 17.98
N ARG A 36 11.14 29.07 19.25
CA ARG A 36 10.62 28.15 20.29
C ARG A 36 9.23 27.61 19.96
N THR A 37 8.39 28.40 19.28
CA THR A 37 7.07 27.96 18.81
C THR A 37 7.22 26.90 17.71
N ILE A 38 8.09 27.14 16.73
CA ILE A 38 8.40 26.16 15.68
C ILE A 38 8.93 24.86 16.29
N GLU A 39 9.92 24.93 17.17
CA GLU A 39 10.50 23.74 17.81
C GLU A 39 9.45 22.93 18.58
N ARG A 40 8.55 23.60 19.30
CA ARG A 40 7.45 22.95 20.02
C ARG A 40 6.43 22.32 19.06
N ASP A 41 6.11 22.98 17.96
CA ASP A 41 5.17 22.46 16.96
C ASP A 41 5.77 21.28 16.19
N ILE A 42 7.06 21.34 15.82
CA ILE A 42 7.81 20.20 15.27
C ILE A 42 7.78 19.01 16.23
N ALA A 43 8.07 19.23 17.51
CA ALA A 43 8.03 18.16 18.52
C ALA A 43 6.64 17.53 18.63
N ALA A 44 5.58 18.35 18.58
CA ALA A 44 4.20 17.85 18.58
C ALA A 44 3.88 17.02 17.33
N LEU A 45 4.32 17.47 16.14
CA LEU A 45 4.15 16.73 14.89
C LEU A 45 4.89 15.38 14.92
N GLN A 46 6.13 15.37 15.42
CA GLN A 46 6.90 14.14 15.61
C GLN A 46 6.21 13.16 16.58
N GLN A 47 5.70 13.67 17.71
CA GLN A 47 4.93 12.86 18.66
C GLN A 47 3.64 12.30 18.05
N SER A 48 3.04 13.01 17.09
CA SER A 48 1.88 12.52 16.33
C SER A 48 2.22 11.56 15.19
N GLY A 49 3.51 11.25 14.97
CA GLY A 49 3.97 10.30 13.96
C GLY A 49 4.29 10.89 12.59
N VAL A 50 4.34 12.21 12.44
CA VAL A 50 4.81 12.84 11.19
C VAL A 50 6.32 12.62 11.08
N PRO A 51 6.83 12.08 9.94
CA PRO A 51 8.24 11.69 9.80
C PRO A 51 9.16 12.90 9.53
N ILE A 52 9.23 13.80 10.51
CA ILE A 52 10.12 14.97 10.49
C ILE A 52 11.40 14.63 11.26
N TRP A 53 12.55 14.91 10.66
CA TRP A 53 13.86 14.76 11.28
C TRP A 53 14.62 16.09 11.23
N ALA A 54 15.64 16.21 12.09
CA ALA A 54 16.50 17.38 12.15
C ALA A 54 17.88 17.03 11.59
N GLU A 55 18.33 17.79 10.59
CA GLU A 55 19.69 17.75 10.10
C GLU A 55 20.55 18.71 10.95
N PRO A 56 21.59 18.23 11.66
CA PRO A 56 22.47 19.09 12.43
C PRO A 56 23.45 19.86 11.52
N GLY A 57 23.96 21.00 12.00
CA GLY A 57 25.00 21.79 11.32
C GLY A 57 24.53 23.19 10.87
N ARG A 58 25.47 23.98 10.33
CA ARG A 58 25.25 25.41 9.99
C ARG A 58 24.17 25.61 8.92
N THR A 59 24.01 24.65 8.01
CA THR A 59 22.98 24.63 6.95
C THR A 59 21.86 23.64 7.25
N GLY A 60 21.82 23.10 8.46
CA GLY A 60 20.84 22.12 8.90
C GLY A 60 19.45 22.70 9.16
N GLY A 61 18.52 21.82 9.53
CA GLY A 61 17.13 22.18 9.76
C GLY A 61 16.20 20.98 9.76
N TYR A 62 14.90 21.23 9.76
CA TYR A 62 13.89 20.20 9.73
C TYR A 62 13.57 19.79 8.29
N CYS A 63 13.42 18.50 8.05
CA CYS A 63 13.02 17.96 6.77
C CYS A 63 12.04 16.80 6.97
N LEU A 64 11.17 16.58 5.98
CA LEU A 64 10.33 15.39 5.92
C LEU A 64 11.12 14.24 5.28
N ASP A 65 11.22 13.10 5.95
CA ASP A 65 11.97 11.94 5.46
C ASP A 65 11.27 11.29 4.25
N ARG A 66 11.76 11.57 3.04
CA ARG A 66 11.32 10.88 1.82
C ARG A 66 11.87 9.46 1.70
N SER A 67 12.90 9.07 2.45
CA SER A 67 13.45 7.71 2.41
C SER A 67 12.56 6.69 3.15
N ARG A 68 11.63 7.16 3.99
CA ARG A 68 10.65 6.32 4.72
C ARG A 68 9.21 6.50 4.26
N THR A 69 8.97 7.31 3.24
CA THR A 69 7.64 7.51 2.65
C THR A 69 7.74 7.23 1.17
N LEU A 70 6.87 6.37 0.63
CA LEU A 70 6.81 6.16 -0.82
C LEU A 70 6.52 7.52 -1.49
N PRO A 71 7.24 7.90 -2.57
CA PRO A 71 6.83 9.03 -3.40
C PRO A 71 5.39 8.79 -3.92
N PRO A 72 4.68 9.82 -4.39
CA PRO A 72 3.34 9.63 -4.96
C PRO A 72 3.37 8.51 -6.01
N VAL A 73 2.62 7.44 -5.75
CA VAL A 73 2.46 6.30 -6.65
C VAL A 73 1.03 6.31 -7.19
N ASN A 74 0.90 6.16 -8.50
CA ASN A 74 -0.39 5.91 -9.12
C ASN A 74 -0.53 4.39 -9.24
N LEU A 75 -1.57 3.85 -8.63
CA LEU A 75 -1.91 2.44 -8.72
C LEU A 75 -3.15 2.30 -9.57
N THR A 76 -3.07 1.48 -10.61
CA THR A 76 -4.26 1.07 -11.33
C THR A 76 -5.13 0.18 -10.44
N PRO A 77 -6.44 0.08 -10.71
CA PRO A 77 -7.30 -0.78 -9.90
C PRO A 77 -6.89 -2.26 -9.99
N ASP A 78 -6.31 -2.72 -11.10
CA ASP A 78 -5.86 -4.12 -11.23
C ASP A 78 -4.61 -4.40 -10.40
N GLU A 79 -3.65 -3.47 -10.34
CA GLU A 79 -2.47 -3.58 -9.47
C GLU A 79 -2.88 -3.61 -8.00
N ALA A 80 -3.85 -2.78 -7.62
CA ALA A 80 -4.39 -2.74 -6.27
C ALA A 80 -5.03 -4.07 -5.87
N VAL A 81 -5.85 -4.64 -6.77
CA VAL A 81 -6.48 -5.95 -6.56
C VAL A 81 -5.44 -7.07 -6.46
N ALA A 82 -4.44 -7.09 -7.35
CA ALA A 82 -3.38 -8.09 -7.32
C ALA A 82 -2.60 -8.06 -5.99
N MET A 83 -2.23 -6.87 -5.53
CA MET A 83 -1.56 -6.70 -4.24
C MET A 83 -2.47 -7.06 -3.07
N ALA A 84 -3.75 -6.71 -3.09
CA ALA A 84 -4.69 -7.07 -2.03
C ALA A 84 -4.82 -8.59 -1.89
N LEU A 85 -4.85 -9.33 -3.00
CA LEU A 85 -4.85 -10.80 -2.99
C LEU A 85 -3.55 -11.36 -2.41
N ALA A 86 -2.40 -10.82 -2.79
CA ALA A 86 -1.11 -11.23 -2.24
C ALA A 86 -1.02 -10.99 -0.73
N LEU A 87 -1.47 -9.81 -0.26
CA LEU A 87 -1.51 -9.47 1.16
C LEU A 87 -2.46 -10.36 1.95
N ARG A 88 -3.60 -10.76 1.38
CA ARG A 88 -4.52 -11.73 2.00
C ARG A 88 -3.89 -13.11 2.21
N ARG A 89 -2.90 -13.51 1.41
CA ARG A 89 -2.15 -14.76 1.62
C ARG A 89 -1.20 -14.74 2.81
N MET A 90 -1.01 -13.56 3.43
CA MET A 90 -0.21 -13.42 4.63
C MET A 90 -1.01 -13.71 5.91
N GLU A 91 -2.30 -14.04 5.78
CA GLU A 91 -3.10 -14.58 6.88
C GLU A 91 -2.44 -15.86 7.41
N GLY A 92 -2.43 -16.05 8.74
CA GLY A 92 -1.71 -17.16 9.38
C GLY A 92 -0.19 -17.00 9.49
N THR A 93 0.40 -15.94 8.92
CA THR A 93 1.84 -15.63 9.08
C THR A 93 2.09 -14.57 10.17
N PRO A 94 3.33 -14.44 10.69
CA PRO A 94 3.69 -13.35 11.61
C PRO A 94 3.46 -11.94 11.03
N PHE A 95 3.28 -11.82 9.72
CA PHE A 95 3.11 -10.55 9.03
C PHE A 95 1.65 -10.12 8.84
N ARG A 96 0.66 -10.89 9.35
CA ARG A 96 -0.78 -10.57 9.25
C ARG A 96 -1.11 -9.10 9.57
N ALA A 97 -0.60 -8.59 10.69
CA ALA A 97 -0.86 -7.21 11.12
C ALA A 97 -0.24 -6.19 10.15
N THR A 98 0.99 -6.46 9.68
CA THR A 98 1.69 -5.62 8.71
C THR A 98 0.98 -5.64 7.34
N ALA A 99 0.47 -6.80 6.91
CA ALA A 99 -0.29 -6.94 5.68
C ALA A 99 -1.58 -6.12 5.69
N GLY A 100 -2.34 -6.18 6.80
CA GLY A 100 -3.53 -5.34 6.98
C GLY A 100 -3.21 -3.83 7.02
N SER A 101 -2.06 -3.46 7.60
CA SER A 101 -1.57 -2.07 7.56
C SER A 101 -1.22 -1.64 6.13
N ALA A 102 -0.50 -2.47 5.37
CA ALA A 102 -0.12 -2.21 3.98
C ALA A 102 -1.35 -2.05 3.08
N LEU A 103 -2.37 -2.91 3.22
CA LEU A 103 -3.60 -2.83 2.43
C LEU A 103 -4.33 -1.50 2.65
N ARG A 104 -4.43 -1.02 3.89
CA ARG A 104 -5.04 0.28 4.19
C ARG A 104 -4.27 1.44 3.55
N LYS A 105 -2.94 1.40 3.60
CA LYS A 105 -2.08 2.41 2.98
C LYS A 105 -2.19 2.41 1.46
N LEU A 106 -2.29 1.23 0.86
CA LEU A 106 -2.50 1.05 -0.57
C LEU A 106 -3.81 1.71 -1.01
N VAL A 107 -4.93 1.39 -0.37
CA VAL A 107 -6.24 1.99 -0.69
C VAL A 107 -6.21 3.51 -0.49
N ALA A 108 -5.53 3.99 0.56
CA ALA A 108 -5.39 5.42 0.83
C ALA A 108 -4.51 6.16 -0.19
N ALA A 109 -3.63 5.46 -0.91
CA ALA A 109 -2.81 6.03 -1.97
C ALA A 109 -3.55 6.13 -3.32
N MET A 110 -4.71 5.48 -3.45
CA MET A 110 -5.51 5.49 -4.66
C MET A 110 -6.44 6.71 -4.72
N GLY A 111 -6.72 7.19 -5.94
CA GLY A 111 -7.84 8.09 -6.19
C GLY A 111 -9.16 7.40 -5.87
N ARG A 112 -10.20 8.19 -5.54
CA ARG A 112 -11.53 7.65 -5.19
C ARG A 112 -12.09 6.74 -6.29
N ASP A 113 -12.02 7.19 -7.54
CA ASP A 113 -12.54 6.44 -8.69
C ASP A 113 -11.81 5.11 -8.89
N ASP A 114 -10.47 5.11 -8.73
CA ASP A 114 -9.67 3.90 -8.84
C ASP A 114 -9.93 2.92 -7.69
N ALA A 115 -10.15 3.44 -6.47
CA ALA A 115 -10.48 2.63 -5.31
C ALA A 115 -11.84 1.93 -5.45
N ASP A 116 -12.84 2.66 -5.98
CA ASP A 116 -14.18 2.11 -6.25
C ASP A 116 -14.12 1.03 -7.34
N ALA A 117 -13.39 1.29 -8.43
CA ALA A 117 -13.15 0.31 -9.49
C ALA A 117 -12.41 -0.95 -8.99
N ALA A 118 -11.44 -0.78 -8.08
CA ALA A 118 -10.73 -1.92 -7.48
C ALA A 118 -11.67 -2.75 -6.60
N HIS A 119 -12.56 -2.11 -5.85
CA HIS A 119 -13.56 -2.80 -5.02
C HIS A 119 -14.52 -3.64 -5.87
N GLU A 120 -15.02 -3.06 -6.97
CA GLU A 120 -15.90 -3.76 -7.92
C GLU A 120 -15.20 -5.01 -8.49
N ARG A 121 -13.94 -4.85 -8.92
CA ARG A 121 -13.14 -5.96 -9.48
C ARG A 121 -12.83 -7.03 -8.44
N ALA A 122 -12.43 -6.63 -7.23
CA ALA A 122 -12.16 -7.54 -6.13
C ALA A 122 -13.39 -8.40 -5.78
N GLY A 123 -14.60 -7.83 -5.85
CA GLY A 123 -15.85 -8.54 -5.62
C GLY A 123 -16.14 -9.67 -6.62
N ARG A 124 -15.51 -9.65 -7.79
CA ARG A 124 -15.63 -10.69 -8.82
C ARG A 124 -14.58 -11.80 -8.69
N ILE A 125 -13.61 -11.66 -7.78
CA ILE A 125 -12.51 -12.61 -7.66
C ILE A 125 -12.83 -13.64 -6.58
N HIS A 126 -13.01 -14.88 -7.03
CA HIS A 126 -13.08 -16.05 -6.17
C HIS A 126 -11.73 -16.78 -6.17
N LEU A 127 -11.01 -16.72 -5.04
CA LEU A 127 -9.78 -17.49 -4.86
C LEU A 127 -10.15 -18.97 -4.73
N LEU A 128 -9.72 -19.77 -5.71
CA LEU A 128 -9.85 -21.23 -5.66
C LEU A 128 -8.59 -21.80 -5.00
N GLY A 129 -8.73 -22.36 -3.79
CA GLY A 129 -7.65 -22.96 -3.00
C GLY A 129 -7.76 -22.58 -1.51
N PRO A 130 -7.15 -23.34 -0.59
CA PRO A 130 -7.26 -23.07 0.83
C PRO A 130 -6.64 -21.71 1.18
N LEU A 131 -7.35 -20.92 1.98
CA LEU A 131 -6.88 -19.62 2.47
C LEU A 131 -5.96 -19.76 3.68
N ASP A 132 -5.99 -20.93 4.32
CA ASP A 132 -5.17 -21.31 5.46
C ASP A 132 -4.25 -22.48 5.06
N PRO A 133 -2.92 -22.44 5.32
CA PRO A 133 -2.05 -23.61 5.17
C PRO A 133 -2.49 -24.80 6.03
N SER A 134 -3.32 -24.57 7.05
CA SER A 134 -3.93 -25.60 7.89
C SER A 134 -5.29 -26.09 7.41
N ASP A 135 -5.88 -25.46 6.38
CA ASP A 135 -7.10 -25.98 5.76
C ASP A 135 -6.77 -27.28 5.02
N PRO A 136 -7.54 -28.37 5.24
CA PRO A 136 -7.35 -29.59 4.49
C PRO A 136 -7.58 -29.32 3.00
N PRO A 137 -6.82 -29.99 2.10
CA PRO A 137 -7.04 -29.85 0.67
C PRO A 137 -8.51 -30.15 0.36
N GLY A 138 -9.16 -29.24 -0.37
CA GLY A 138 -10.55 -29.40 -0.77
C GLY A 138 -10.77 -30.73 -1.50
N PRO A 139 -12.00 -31.29 -1.45
CA PRO A 139 -12.27 -32.62 -1.98
C PRO A 139 -11.82 -32.72 -3.45
N PRO A 140 -11.20 -33.84 -3.85
CA PRO A 140 -10.76 -34.02 -5.23
C PRO A 140 -11.95 -33.85 -6.17
N ARG A 141 -11.78 -33.00 -7.19
CA ARG A 141 -12.80 -32.81 -8.23
C ARG A 141 -13.07 -34.17 -8.84
N ARG A 142 -14.33 -34.61 -8.79
CA ARG A 142 -14.79 -35.76 -9.58
C ARG A 142 -14.52 -35.41 -11.04
N SER A 143 -13.51 -36.05 -11.62
CA SER A 143 -13.34 -36.13 -13.05
C SER A 143 -14.65 -36.72 -13.60
N GLY A 144 -15.46 -35.86 -14.23
CA GLY A 144 -16.57 -36.33 -15.05
C GLY A 144 -16.03 -37.30 -16.11
N PRO A 145 -16.84 -38.27 -16.57
CA PRO A 145 -16.36 -39.33 -17.44
C PRO A 145 -15.75 -38.73 -18.70
N SER A 146 -14.45 -38.96 -18.87
CA SER A 146 -13.70 -38.73 -20.10
C SER A 146 -14.42 -39.47 -21.23
N HIS A 147 -15.14 -38.75 -22.07
CA HIS A 147 -15.54 -39.25 -23.38
C HIS A 147 -14.27 -39.35 -24.22
N SER A 148 -13.61 -40.50 -24.14
CA SER A 148 -12.60 -40.89 -25.10
C SER A 148 -13.30 -41.25 -26.41
N PRO A 149 -12.94 -40.65 -27.57
CA PRO A 149 -13.40 -41.14 -28.85
C PRO A 149 -12.71 -42.49 -29.10
N GLY A 150 -13.49 -43.55 -29.33
CA GLY A 150 -12.98 -44.90 -29.58
C GLY A 150 -12.11 -44.97 -30.84
N PRO A 151 -11.11 -45.85 -30.88
CA PRO A 151 -10.21 -45.96 -32.02
C PRO A 151 -10.94 -46.61 -33.21
N SER A 152 -10.93 -45.92 -34.35
CA SER A 152 -11.29 -46.49 -35.64
C SER A 152 -10.21 -47.49 -36.04
N HIS A 153 -10.53 -48.79 -36.04
CA HIS A 153 -9.70 -49.81 -36.69
C HIS A 153 -10.38 -50.33 -37.97
N PRO A 154 -9.61 -50.54 -39.05
CA PRO A 154 -10.12 -50.97 -40.34
C PRO A 154 -10.32 -52.50 -40.35
N SER A 155 -11.43 -52.96 -40.91
CA SER A 155 -11.69 -54.38 -41.12
C SER A 155 -11.57 -54.75 -42.59
N GLY A 156 -10.58 -55.59 -42.88
CA GLY A 156 -10.57 -56.57 -43.97
C GLY A 156 -9.51 -57.63 -43.65
N PRO A 157 -9.38 -58.74 -44.39
CA PRO A 157 -10.34 -59.59 -45.13
C PRO A 157 -10.35 -61.02 -44.47
N PRO A 158 -10.80 -62.19 -45.05
CA PRO A 158 -10.29 -62.80 -46.30
C PRO A 158 -11.24 -63.72 -47.16
N GLY A 159 -10.94 -63.80 -48.48
CA GLY A 159 -11.03 -65.01 -49.33
C GLY A 159 -12.32 -65.29 -50.13
N PRO A 160 -12.29 -66.18 -51.15
CA PRO A 160 -11.14 -66.81 -51.83
C PRO A 160 -10.63 -66.04 -53.08
#